data_AF-A0A954VXY9-F1
#
_entry.id   AF-A0A954VXY9-F1
#
_cell.length_a   1.000
_cell.length_b   1.000
_cell.length_c   1.000
_cell.angle_alpha   90.00
_cell.angle_beta   90.00
_cell.angle_gamma   90.00
#
_symmetry.space_group_name_H-M   'P 1'
#
loop_
_entity.id
_entity.type
_entity.pdbx_description
1 polymer ?
#
loop_
_entity_poly.entity_id
_entity_poly.type
_entity_poly.pdbx_seq_one_letter_code
_entity_poly.pdbx_strand_id
1 'polypeptide(L)'
;KSSEYAEKRAACMQLFRDAALRYIQTLPELEQEDEETEAFEFWYYASLGAVDLGRISEKSKPDLTQPAMIRETIQSIPGDAADRHLGMFANSLFTRMSSLKPEMKFRYLRTGFEIVGDHKQAAEAKKVFDYYKDLVTEIRLETRVDGSTNVGHAQPFGLFVDLVHTTQIERESGGFGKYLQNQNNMYYSYNYGRPTENYRDKFEEAATEALKERFEVLSVTFNDPEVTSSATSEFGWRKTPYAYVLLKPRGPEVDMIPSLHIDLDFLDTSGYAIIPVESASIPIDAKSAAGEERPFENLKVVQTLDERQAKDGKLILEVKATSHGLLPDLEKLVQMDLEKFDVQNIDDQGLSVDRFDPDAAQIAVSTERTWLITMRSKPELKTAPDSFQFPSVIPSIQEVSYQRYVDADLEEVESSVRLKASYDAPNRWWFVPLIAGSVLGLLAILLAAFLLRKKTSVAQQQGLQLPDVVTPFTVLGLLKQIEAKNGFNDAKRIDLARSIQQIEQHYFVNESTEPLQLEEIASHWLQQSA
;
A
#
# COMPACT_ATOMS: atom_id res chain seq x y z
N LYS A 1 10.70 25.61 -4.30
CA LYS A 1 11.15 25.72 -5.72
C LYS A 1 12.03 26.95 -5.83
N SER A 2 13.26 26.86 -6.33
CA SER A 2 14.20 28.00 -6.39
C SER A 2 13.83 28.98 -7.50
N SER A 3 13.99 30.29 -7.28
CA SER A 3 13.75 31.35 -8.29
C SER A 3 14.59 31.15 -9.55
N GLU A 4 15.80 30.63 -9.38
CA GLU A 4 16.76 30.37 -10.46
C GLU A 4 16.25 29.40 -11.53
N TYR A 5 15.44 28.39 -11.17
CA TYR A 5 14.86 27.47 -12.14
C TYR A 5 13.82 28.18 -13.04
N ALA A 6 12.99 29.04 -12.45
CA ALA A 6 11.97 29.78 -13.18
C ALA A 6 12.62 30.78 -14.17
N GLU A 7 13.67 31.48 -13.73
CA GLU A 7 14.45 32.40 -14.57
C GLU A 7 15.11 31.69 -15.75
N LYS A 8 15.78 30.55 -15.50
CA LYS A 8 16.40 29.75 -16.56
C LYS A 8 15.38 29.24 -17.58
N ARG A 9 14.23 28.77 -17.09
CA ARG A 9 13.14 28.30 -17.96
C ARG A 9 12.59 29.43 -18.83
N ALA A 10 12.36 30.61 -18.26
CA ALA A 10 11.91 31.78 -19.03
C ALA A 10 12.93 32.19 -20.10
N ALA A 11 14.24 32.18 -19.77
CA ALA A 11 15.30 32.46 -20.73
C ALA A 11 15.33 31.43 -21.87
N CYS A 12 15.12 30.13 -21.58
CA CYS A 12 15.00 29.11 -22.63
C CYS A 12 13.80 29.35 -23.55
N MET A 13 12.62 29.72 -23.02
CA MET A 13 11.45 30.04 -23.85
C MET A 13 11.71 31.25 -24.75
N GLN A 14 12.43 32.25 -24.25
CA GLN A 14 12.82 33.41 -25.05
C GLN A 14 13.71 33.01 -26.23
N LEU A 15 14.62 32.04 -26.07
CA LEU A 15 15.46 31.55 -27.17
C LEU A 15 14.63 30.91 -28.28
N PHE A 16 13.58 30.14 -27.95
CA PHE A 16 12.68 29.57 -28.95
C PHE A 16 11.88 30.64 -29.68
N ARG A 17 11.39 31.65 -28.96
CA ARG A 17 10.73 32.81 -29.56
C ARG A 17 11.66 33.56 -30.51
N ASP A 18 12.89 33.82 -30.09
CA ASP A 18 13.88 34.51 -30.91
C ASP A 18 14.24 33.70 -32.16
N ALA A 19 14.32 32.36 -32.06
CA ALA A 19 14.52 31.48 -33.20
C ALA A 19 13.35 31.56 -34.20
N ALA A 20 12.11 31.52 -33.71
CA ALA A 20 10.93 31.69 -34.54
C ALA A 20 10.90 33.06 -35.24
N LEU A 21 11.25 34.14 -34.53
CA LEU A 21 11.33 35.48 -35.12
C LEU A 21 12.42 35.59 -36.18
N ARG A 22 13.58 34.93 -35.99
CA ARG A 22 14.64 34.87 -37.01
C ARG A 22 14.21 34.07 -38.23
N TYR A 23 13.50 32.97 -38.05
CA TYR A 23 12.90 32.23 -39.17
C TYR A 23 11.93 33.11 -39.97
N ILE A 24 11.08 33.90 -39.30
CA ILE A 24 10.18 34.84 -39.97
C ILE A 24 10.95 35.87 -40.82
N GLN A 25 12.14 36.30 -40.37
CA GLN A 25 12.98 37.23 -41.12
C GLN A 25 13.56 36.62 -42.40
N THR A 26 13.75 35.29 -42.45
CA THR A 26 14.25 34.59 -43.63
C THR A 26 13.15 34.21 -44.62
N LEU A 27 11.88 34.18 -44.19
CA LEU A 27 10.73 33.81 -45.04
C LEU A 27 10.65 34.52 -46.39
N PRO A 28 10.94 35.83 -46.52
CA PRO A 28 10.85 36.51 -47.83
C PRO A 28 11.84 35.99 -48.87
N GLU A 29 12.88 35.27 -48.45
CA GLU A 29 13.92 34.70 -49.31
C GLU A 29 13.67 33.23 -49.66
N LEU A 30 12.68 32.59 -49.04
CA LEU A 30 12.37 31.18 -49.20
C LEU A 30 11.29 30.96 -50.27
N GLU A 31 11.41 29.87 -51.03
CA GLU A 31 10.31 29.38 -51.84
C GLU A 31 9.27 28.68 -50.97
N GLN A 32 8.02 28.61 -51.42
CA GLN A 32 6.93 28.03 -50.63
C GLN A 32 7.18 26.56 -50.23
N GLU A 33 7.94 25.82 -51.05
CA GLU A 33 8.29 24.42 -50.76
C GLU A 33 9.36 24.27 -49.67
N ASP A 34 10.11 25.33 -49.39
CA ASP A 34 11.12 25.41 -48.33
C ASP A 34 10.56 26.00 -47.03
N GLU A 35 9.27 26.36 -46.99
CA GLU A 35 8.60 26.82 -45.77
C GLU A 35 8.42 25.65 -44.78
N GLU A 36 8.66 25.89 -43.50
CA GLU A 36 8.65 24.88 -42.44
C GLU A 36 8.09 25.45 -41.14
N THR A 37 7.67 24.56 -40.23
CA THR A 37 7.11 24.95 -38.92
C THR A 37 7.96 24.54 -37.73
N GLU A 38 9.18 24.01 -37.95
CA GLU A 38 10.00 23.42 -36.89
C GLU A 38 10.30 24.38 -35.73
N ALA A 39 10.59 25.66 -36.03
CA ALA A 39 10.87 26.65 -34.99
C ALA A 39 9.67 26.86 -34.05
N PHE A 40 8.44 26.84 -34.59
CA PHE A 40 7.21 26.94 -33.81
C PHE A 40 6.88 25.64 -33.09
N GLU A 41 7.12 24.50 -33.73
CA GLU A 41 6.89 23.17 -33.17
C GLU A 41 7.81 22.87 -31.98
N PHE A 42 9.12 23.13 -32.10
CA PHE A 42 10.05 22.93 -30.98
C PHE A 42 9.79 23.90 -29.84
N TRP A 43 9.38 25.14 -30.13
CA TRP A 43 8.90 26.05 -29.10
C TRP A 43 7.67 25.47 -28.39
N TYR A 44 6.73 24.94 -29.15
CA TYR A 44 5.55 24.31 -28.59
C TYR A 44 5.89 23.09 -27.72
N TYR A 45 6.74 22.18 -28.18
CA TYR A 45 7.13 21.00 -27.41
C TYR A 45 7.87 21.41 -26.13
N ALA A 46 8.81 22.36 -26.24
CA ALA A 46 9.49 22.92 -25.08
C ALA A 46 8.50 23.48 -24.06
N SER A 47 7.43 24.15 -24.50
CA SER A 47 6.37 24.65 -23.62
C SER A 47 5.64 23.53 -22.87
N LEU A 48 5.52 22.34 -23.45
CA LEU A 48 4.97 21.15 -22.78
C LEU A 48 5.97 20.49 -21.80
N GLY A 49 7.24 20.86 -21.88
CA GLY A 49 8.28 20.52 -20.93
C GLY A 49 9.45 19.70 -21.50
N ALA A 50 9.47 19.41 -22.80
CA ALA A 50 10.62 18.79 -23.47
C ALA A 50 10.67 19.16 -24.95
N VAL A 51 11.86 19.33 -25.53
CA VAL A 51 12.03 19.66 -26.96
C VAL A 51 11.69 18.49 -27.91
N ASP A 52 11.64 17.28 -27.37
CA ASP A 52 11.28 16.05 -28.07
C ASP A 52 9.95 15.54 -27.51
N LEU A 53 8.97 15.31 -28.40
CA LEU A 53 7.65 14.80 -28.06
C LEU A 53 7.70 13.50 -27.25
N GLY A 54 8.60 12.57 -27.60
CA GLY A 54 8.72 11.28 -26.90
C GLY A 54 9.24 11.39 -25.47
N ARG A 55 9.79 12.56 -25.10
CA ARG A 55 10.33 12.85 -23.77
C ARG A 55 9.34 13.62 -22.88
N ILE A 56 8.20 14.05 -23.42
CA ILE A 56 7.14 14.67 -22.64
C ILE A 56 6.48 13.59 -21.76
N SER A 57 6.21 13.91 -20.51
CA SER A 57 5.56 13.02 -19.55
C SER A 57 4.70 13.81 -18.57
N GLU A 58 3.93 13.13 -17.73
CA GLU A 58 3.07 13.80 -16.74
C GLU A 58 3.84 14.65 -15.73
N LYS A 59 5.08 14.23 -15.43
CA LYS A 59 6.01 14.97 -14.55
C LYS A 59 6.50 16.26 -15.19
N SER A 60 6.36 16.40 -16.51
CA SER A 60 6.68 17.64 -17.22
C SER A 60 5.71 18.73 -16.79
N LYS A 61 6.27 19.87 -16.36
CA LYS A 61 5.48 21.05 -16.01
C LYS A 61 5.31 21.88 -17.28
N PRO A 62 4.09 22.03 -17.84
CA PRO A 62 3.87 22.86 -19.00
C PRO A 62 3.92 24.35 -18.65
N ASP A 63 4.22 25.21 -19.63
CA ASP A 63 4.07 26.66 -19.56
C ASP A 63 2.89 27.05 -20.45
N LEU A 64 1.72 27.17 -19.82
CA LEU A 64 0.46 27.44 -20.51
C LEU A 64 0.36 28.88 -21.06
N THR A 65 1.38 29.72 -20.83
CA THR A 65 1.42 31.07 -21.41
C THR A 65 1.97 31.10 -22.84
N GLN A 66 2.75 30.09 -23.22
CA GLN A 66 3.45 30.04 -24.51
C GLN A 66 2.54 29.80 -25.73
N PRO A 67 1.47 28.96 -25.68
CA PRO A 67 0.60 28.73 -26.83
C PRO A 67 0.05 30.02 -27.46
N ALA A 68 -0.42 30.96 -26.63
CA ALA A 68 -0.90 32.26 -27.10
C ALA A 68 0.22 33.06 -27.81
N MET A 69 1.44 33.07 -27.26
CA MET A 69 2.58 33.77 -27.86
C MET A 69 3.02 33.13 -29.19
N ILE A 70 2.98 31.80 -29.29
CA ILE A 70 3.27 31.07 -30.53
C ILE A 70 2.26 31.48 -31.60
N ARG A 71 0.96 31.49 -31.26
CA ARG A 71 -0.11 31.92 -32.17
C ARG A 71 0.11 33.34 -32.66
N GLU A 72 0.34 34.28 -31.75
CA GLU A 72 0.61 35.67 -32.10
C GLU A 72 1.83 35.80 -33.03
N THR A 73 2.87 34.99 -32.79
CA THR A 73 4.09 35.00 -33.61
C THR A 73 3.82 34.45 -35.01
N ILE A 74 3.08 33.35 -35.17
CA ILE A 74 2.69 32.84 -36.49
C ILE A 74 1.80 33.85 -37.22
N GLN A 75 0.85 34.48 -36.52
CA GLN A 75 -0.04 35.50 -37.10
C GLN A 75 0.69 36.80 -37.48
N SER A 76 1.89 37.05 -36.93
CA SER A 76 2.72 38.20 -37.32
C SER A 76 3.42 38.03 -38.67
N ILE A 77 3.40 36.82 -39.24
CA ILE A 77 3.95 36.55 -40.57
C ILE A 77 3.19 37.35 -41.63
N PRO A 78 3.88 38.10 -42.52
CA PRO A 78 3.19 38.89 -43.55
C PRO A 78 2.45 38.05 -44.60
N GLY A 79 1.26 38.52 -45.01
CA GLY A 79 0.52 37.98 -46.16
C GLY A 79 -0.01 36.56 -45.96
N ASP A 80 -0.13 35.82 -47.07
CA ASP A 80 -0.72 34.47 -47.06
C ASP A 80 0.17 33.41 -46.39
N ALA A 81 1.43 33.75 -46.11
CA ALA A 81 2.36 32.84 -45.43
C ALA A 81 1.90 32.51 -44.01
N ALA A 82 1.24 33.45 -43.29
CA ALA A 82 0.71 33.17 -41.95
C ALA A 82 -0.29 32.00 -41.95
N ASP A 83 -1.26 31.99 -42.88
CA ASP A 83 -2.27 30.93 -43.00
C ASP A 83 -1.62 29.58 -43.39
N ARG A 84 -0.64 29.61 -44.30
CA ARG A 84 0.12 28.40 -44.66
C ARG A 84 0.86 27.80 -43.47
N HIS A 85 1.58 28.61 -42.70
CA HIS A 85 2.32 28.16 -41.52
C HIS A 85 1.39 27.66 -40.42
N LEU A 86 0.27 28.36 -40.20
CA LEU A 86 -0.75 27.89 -39.27
C LEU A 86 -1.36 26.56 -39.74
N GLY A 87 -1.55 26.38 -41.04
CA GLY A 87 -2.02 25.13 -41.65
C GLY A 87 -1.04 23.97 -41.54
N MET A 88 0.25 24.21 -41.76
CA MET A 88 1.31 23.21 -41.58
C MET A 88 1.40 22.78 -40.11
N PHE A 89 1.37 23.73 -39.18
CA PHE A 89 1.35 23.46 -37.74
C PHE A 89 0.07 22.71 -37.33
N ALA A 90 -1.09 23.11 -37.85
CA ALA A 90 -2.36 22.43 -37.59
C ALA A 90 -2.37 20.98 -38.06
N ASN A 91 -1.75 20.70 -39.22
CA ASN A 91 -1.58 19.33 -39.71
C ASN A 91 -0.61 18.53 -38.83
N SER A 92 0.47 19.17 -38.34
CA SER A 92 1.48 18.48 -37.51
C SER A 92 0.94 18.03 -36.15
N LEU A 93 -0.11 18.69 -35.63
CA LEU A 93 -0.83 18.23 -34.43
C LEU A 93 -1.34 16.79 -34.57
N PHE A 94 -1.79 16.36 -35.75
CA PHE A 94 -2.23 14.98 -35.93
C PHE A 94 -1.06 14.07 -36.33
N THR A 95 -0.24 14.47 -37.30
CA THR A 95 0.77 13.59 -37.90
C THR A 95 1.92 13.24 -36.95
N ARG A 96 2.25 14.12 -36.00
CA ARG A 96 3.29 13.86 -34.99
C ARG A 96 2.77 13.27 -33.68
N MET A 97 1.46 13.09 -33.55
CA MET A 97 0.82 12.64 -32.30
C MET A 97 1.24 11.22 -31.89
N SER A 98 1.60 10.34 -32.84
CA SER A 98 2.06 8.98 -32.56
C SER A 98 3.37 8.91 -31.78
N SER A 99 4.17 9.99 -31.80
CA SER A 99 5.44 10.07 -31.06
C SER A 99 5.25 10.43 -29.58
N LEU A 100 4.04 10.86 -29.20
CA LEU A 100 3.71 11.15 -27.81
C LEU A 100 3.46 9.87 -27.05
N LYS A 101 3.77 9.91 -25.76
CA LYS A 101 3.24 8.91 -24.84
C LYS A 101 1.71 9.01 -24.77
N PRO A 102 0.99 7.88 -24.66
CA PRO A 102 -0.48 7.84 -24.67
C PRO A 102 -1.14 8.85 -23.72
N GLU A 103 -0.61 8.99 -22.51
CA GLU A 103 -1.09 9.88 -21.45
C GLU A 103 -0.93 11.37 -21.78
N MET A 104 -0.07 11.72 -22.74
CA MET A 104 0.18 13.12 -23.11
C MET A 104 -0.70 13.63 -24.26
N LYS A 105 -1.39 12.74 -25.00
CA LYS A 105 -2.14 13.08 -26.22
C LYS A 105 -3.22 14.15 -25.97
N PHE A 106 -4.04 14.00 -24.93
CA PHE A 106 -5.10 14.98 -24.65
C PHE A 106 -4.55 16.36 -24.31
N ARG A 107 -3.54 16.42 -23.44
CA ARG A 107 -2.90 17.69 -23.05
C ARG A 107 -2.28 18.39 -24.26
N TYR A 108 -1.58 17.62 -25.10
CA TYR A 108 -0.98 18.10 -26.34
C TYR A 108 -2.03 18.65 -27.33
N LEU A 109 -3.18 18.00 -27.49
CA LEU A 109 -4.22 18.54 -28.36
C LEU A 109 -4.84 19.80 -27.75
N ARG A 110 -5.15 19.80 -26.45
CA ARG A 110 -5.77 20.93 -25.75
C ARG A 110 -4.98 22.22 -25.96
N THR A 111 -3.68 22.21 -25.69
CA THR A 111 -2.81 23.39 -25.87
C THR A 111 -2.48 23.67 -27.33
N GLY A 112 -2.45 22.64 -28.19
CA GLY A 112 -2.29 22.83 -29.64
C GLY A 112 -3.46 23.61 -30.24
N PHE A 113 -4.69 23.33 -29.80
CA PHE A 113 -5.89 24.04 -30.24
C PHE A 113 -5.95 25.50 -29.75
N GLU A 114 -5.25 25.87 -28.69
CA GLU A 114 -5.07 27.29 -28.32
C GLU A 114 -4.27 28.05 -29.40
N ILE A 115 -3.33 27.36 -30.07
CA ILE A 115 -2.52 27.92 -31.16
C ILE A 115 -3.33 28.01 -32.45
N VAL A 116 -3.90 26.89 -32.90
CA VAL A 116 -4.49 26.79 -34.25
C VAL A 116 -5.96 27.21 -34.31
N GLY A 117 -6.69 27.20 -33.19
CA GLY A 117 -8.14 27.41 -33.18
C GLY A 117 -8.86 26.38 -34.05
N ASP A 118 -9.90 26.83 -34.77
CA ASP A 118 -10.74 25.97 -35.63
C ASP A 118 -10.19 25.83 -37.07
N HIS A 119 -8.86 25.76 -37.22
CA HIS A 119 -8.22 25.66 -38.53
C HIS A 119 -8.63 24.37 -39.26
N LYS A 120 -9.02 24.45 -40.54
CA LYS A 120 -9.54 23.30 -41.32
C LYS A 120 -8.55 22.12 -41.40
N GLN A 121 -7.23 22.38 -41.43
CA GLN A 121 -6.19 21.35 -41.44
C GLN A 121 -6.07 20.59 -40.10
N ALA A 122 -6.66 21.10 -39.01
CA ALA A 122 -6.69 20.40 -37.73
C ALA A 122 -7.89 19.43 -37.59
N ALA A 123 -8.67 19.17 -38.65
CA ALA A 123 -9.91 18.40 -38.57
C ALA A 123 -9.74 17.00 -37.95
N GLU A 124 -8.68 16.26 -38.30
CA GLU A 124 -8.43 14.93 -37.72
C GLU A 124 -7.99 15.02 -36.25
N ALA A 125 -7.11 15.97 -35.92
CA ALA A 125 -6.75 16.27 -34.53
C ALA A 125 -7.99 16.68 -33.71
N LYS A 126 -8.94 17.39 -34.34
CA LYS A 126 -10.14 17.92 -33.70
C LYS A 126 -11.10 16.80 -33.34
N LYS A 127 -11.31 15.82 -34.23
CA LYS A 127 -12.08 14.61 -33.93
C LYS A 127 -11.53 13.86 -32.71
N VAL A 128 -10.20 13.68 -32.65
CA VAL A 128 -9.55 13.00 -31.51
C VAL A 128 -9.68 13.82 -30.23
N PHE A 129 -9.50 15.14 -30.30
CA PHE A 129 -9.65 16.01 -29.15
C PHE A 129 -11.09 16.06 -28.62
N ASP A 130 -12.08 16.12 -29.51
CA ASP A 130 -13.50 16.12 -29.13
C ASP A 130 -13.86 14.78 -28.49
N TYR A 131 -13.38 13.65 -29.01
CA TYR A 131 -13.53 12.35 -28.38
C TYR A 131 -12.95 12.33 -26.95
N TYR A 132 -11.73 12.83 -26.74
CA TYR A 132 -11.15 12.92 -25.39
C TYR A 132 -11.93 13.86 -24.46
N LYS A 133 -12.42 14.98 -24.99
CA LYS A 133 -13.22 15.94 -24.23
C LYS A 133 -14.52 15.31 -23.76
N ASP A 134 -15.20 14.57 -24.63
CA ASP A 134 -16.42 13.85 -24.31
C ASP A 134 -16.13 12.79 -23.24
N LEU A 135 -15.05 12.00 -23.39
CA LEU A 135 -14.62 11.03 -22.38
C LEU A 135 -14.41 11.65 -21.00
N VAL A 136 -13.69 12.76 -20.89
CA VAL A 136 -13.44 13.44 -19.59
C VAL A 136 -14.72 14.00 -18.98
N THR A 137 -15.76 14.26 -19.78
CA THR A 137 -17.08 14.66 -19.27
C THR A 137 -18.01 13.50 -18.94
N GLU A 138 -17.72 12.30 -19.47
CA GLU A 138 -18.56 11.11 -19.32
C GLU A 138 -18.05 10.13 -18.25
N ILE A 139 -16.83 10.32 -17.74
CA ILE A 139 -16.28 9.55 -16.64
C ILE A 139 -15.50 10.42 -15.66
N ARG A 140 -15.67 10.16 -14.36
CA ARG A 140 -14.94 10.81 -13.29
C ARG A 140 -14.63 9.84 -12.16
N LEU A 141 -13.57 10.11 -11.42
CA LEU A 141 -13.26 9.44 -10.17
C LEU A 141 -13.98 10.19 -9.03
N GLU A 142 -14.75 9.48 -8.23
CA GLU A 142 -15.43 10.05 -7.06
C GLU A 142 -14.87 9.40 -5.81
N THR A 143 -14.42 10.22 -4.86
CA THR A 143 -13.99 9.78 -3.55
C THR A 143 -14.98 10.26 -2.50
N ARG A 144 -15.29 9.42 -1.51
CA ARG A 144 -16.12 9.80 -0.36
C ARG A 144 -15.56 9.21 0.93
N VAL A 145 -15.61 9.99 2.00
CA VAL A 145 -15.29 9.50 3.35
C VAL A 145 -16.38 8.50 3.77
N ASP A 146 -15.97 7.40 4.40
CA ASP A 146 -16.89 6.49 5.04
C ASP A 146 -17.39 7.10 6.36
N GLY A 147 -18.64 7.57 6.36
CA GLY A 147 -19.24 8.33 7.45
C GLY A 147 -18.90 9.83 7.43
N SER A 148 -18.72 10.41 8.61
CA SER A 148 -18.52 11.84 8.79
C SER A 148 -17.11 12.32 8.39
N THR A 149 -17.00 13.55 7.88
CA THR A 149 -15.71 14.19 7.58
C THR A 149 -14.93 14.62 8.84
N ASN A 150 -15.55 14.55 10.03
CA ASN A 150 -14.87 14.67 11.31
C ASN A 150 -14.20 13.33 11.67
N VAL A 151 -12.95 13.14 11.25
CA VAL A 151 -12.23 11.86 11.30
C VAL A 151 -11.35 11.68 12.53
N GLY A 152 -10.91 12.79 13.15
CA GLY A 152 -9.88 12.76 14.18
C GLY A 152 -8.53 12.24 13.67
N HIS A 153 -7.52 12.09 14.52
CA HIS A 153 -6.17 11.64 14.11
C HIS A 153 -5.64 10.39 14.81
N ALA A 154 -6.29 9.90 15.86
CA ALA A 154 -5.81 8.72 16.59
C ALA A 154 -6.24 7.40 15.93
N GLN A 155 -7.43 7.37 15.33
CA GLN A 155 -8.03 6.18 14.74
C GLN A 155 -8.05 6.24 13.21
N PRO A 156 -8.00 5.09 12.52
CA PRO A 156 -8.16 5.05 11.08
C PRO A 156 -9.61 5.30 10.65
N PHE A 157 -9.78 5.76 9.42
CA PHE A 157 -11.07 5.96 8.76
C PHE A 157 -11.00 5.47 7.30
N GLY A 158 -12.16 5.24 6.71
CA GLY A 158 -12.29 4.72 5.35
C GLY A 158 -12.50 5.79 4.30
N LEU A 159 -11.97 5.54 3.10
CA LEU A 159 -12.27 6.30 1.91
C LEU A 159 -12.73 5.36 0.81
N PHE A 160 -13.98 5.51 0.36
CA PHE A 160 -14.46 4.84 -0.84
C PHE A 160 -13.98 5.58 -2.08
N VAL A 161 -13.57 4.81 -3.07
CA VAL A 161 -13.17 5.26 -4.41
C VAL A 161 -14.12 4.59 -5.40
N ASP A 162 -14.87 5.40 -6.12
CA ASP A 162 -15.88 4.97 -7.08
C ASP A 162 -15.57 5.53 -8.48
N LEU A 163 -15.76 4.72 -9.53
CA LEU A 163 -15.80 5.20 -10.91
C LEU A 163 -17.23 5.61 -11.25
N VAL A 164 -17.46 6.89 -11.55
CA VAL A 164 -18.78 7.42 -11.91
C VAL A 164 -18.77 7.76 -13.38
N HIS A 165 -19.70 7.18 -14.13
CA HIS A 165 -19.64 7.18 -15.59
C HIS A 165 -21.03 7.09 -16.24
N THR A 166 -21.16 7.49 -17.51
CA THR A 166 -22.42 7.32 -18.26
C THR A 166 -22.68 5.83 -18.59
N THR A 167 -23.94 5.50 -18.89
CA THR A 167 -24.31 4.19 -19.46
C THR A 167 -23.66 3.92 -20.81
N GLN A 168 -23.40 4.98 -21.59
CA GLN A 168 -22.84 4.87 -22.92
C GLN A 168 -21.37 4.46 -22.84
N ILE A 169 -20.59 5.14 -22.01
CA ILE A 169 -19.16 4.84 -21.88
C ILE A 169 -18.90 3.47 -21.26
N GLU A 170 -19.75 3.02 -20.34
CA GLU A 170 -19.67 1.66 -19.78
C GLU A 170 -19.79 0.60 -20.88
N ARG A 171 -20.79 0.77 -21.77
CA ARG A 171 -21.04 -0.14 -22.89
C ARG A 171 -19.91 -0.12 -23.92
N GLU A 172 -19.38 1.05 -24.22
CA GLU A 172 -18.30 1.24 -25.21
C GLU A 172 -16.94 0.75 -24.70
N SER A 173 -16.69 0.87 -23.39
CA SER A 173 -15.45 0.43 -22.75
C SER A 173 -15.41 -1.08 -22.46
N GLY A 174 -16.55 -1.77 -22.57
CA GLY A 174 -16.69 -3.17 -22.18
C GLY A 174 -16.75 -3.38 -20.66
N GLY A 175 -17.19 -2.37 -19.92
CA GLY A 175 -17.19 -2.33 -18.46
C GLY A 175 -15.87 -1.88 -17.83
N PHE A 176 -15.88 -1.64 -16.52
CA PHE A 176 -14.74 -1.13 -15.76
C PHE A 176 -14.04 -2.19 -14.89
N GLY A 177 -14.55 -3.43 -14.85
CA GLY A 177 -13.96 -4.55 -14.13
C GLY A 177 -12.52 -4.90 -14.56
N LYS A 178 -12.11 -4.53 -15.78
CA LYS A 178 -10.72 -4.69 -16.25
C LYS A 178 -9.71 -3.89 -15.44
N TYR A 179 -10.09 -2.73 -14.90
CA TYR A 179 -9.22 -1.87 -14.09
C TYR A 179 -9.06 -2.38 -12.65
N LEU A 180 -9.83 -3.41 -12.28
CA LEU A 180 -9.71 -4.14 -11.04
C LEU A 180 -8.85 -5.40 -11.21
N GLN A 181 -7.91 -5.43 -12.15
CA GLN A 181 -7.07 -6.61 -12.40
C GLN A 181 -5.60 -6.22 -12.58
N ASN A 182 -4.71 -7.15 -12.21
CA ASN A 182 -3.30 -7.07 -12.56
C ASN A 182 -3.00 -8.05 -13.70
N GLN A 183 -3.16 -7.56 -14.94
CA GLN A 183 -3.18 -8.40 -16.12
C GLN A 183 -1.85 -9.11 -16.37
N ASN A 184 -0.71 -8.51 -15.99
CA ASN A 184 0.60 -9.12 -16.22
C ASN A 184 0.83 -10.37 -15.35
N ASN A 185 0.03 -10.55 -14.29
CA ASN A 185 0.10 -11.72 -13.41
C ASN A 185 -0.83 -12.85 -13.89
N MET A 186 -1.59 -12.64 -14.97
CA MET A 186 -2.53 -13.62 -15.51
C MET A 186 -1.87 -14.42 -16.64
N TYR A 187 -2.07 -15.74 -16.64
CA TYR A 187 -1.49 -16.63 -17.66
C TYR A 187 -1.98 -16.32 -19.09
N TYR A 188 -3.23 -15.84 -19.22
CA TYR A 188 -3.80 -15.35 -20.47
C TYR A 188 -4.63 -14.08 -20.22
N SER A 189 -4.01 -12.91 -20.33
CA SER A 189 -4.73 -11.63 -20.32
C SER A 189 -4.99 -11.15 -21.75
N TYR A 190 -6.26 -10.89 -22.08
CA TYR A 190 -6.65 -10.27 -23.34
C TYR A 190 -7.04 -8.81 -23.10
N ASN A 191 -6.25 -7.87 -23.61
CA ASN A 191 -6.53 -6.42 -23.47
C ASN A 191 -6.94 -5.76 -24.79
N TYR A 192 -7.67 -6.47 -25.67
CA TYR A 192 -8.28 -5.91 -26.88
C TYR A 192 -7.30 -5.13 -27.79
N GLY A 193 -6.02 -5.52 -27.85
CA GLY A 193 -4.97 -4.84 -28.64
C GLY A 193 -4.22 -3.72 -27.89
N ARG A 194 -4.54 -3.46 -26.63
CA ARG A 194 -3.81 -2.57 -25.72
C ARG A 194 -2.69 -3.34 -24.99
N PRO A 195 -1.63 -2.67 -24.51
CA PRO A 195 -0.64 -3.29 -23.64
C PRO A 195 -1.30 -3.85 -22.37
N THR A 196 -0.80 -4.97 -21.86
CA THR A 196 -1.25 -5.51 -20.57
C THR A 196 -0.72 -4.66 -19.42
N GLU A 197 -1.51 -4.53 -18.36
CA GLU A 197 -1.22 -3.59 -17.29
C GLU A 197 -1.58 -4.10 -15.90
N ASN A 198 -0.83 -3.63 -14.89
CA ASN A 198 -1.16 -3.87 -13.49
C ASN A 198 -1.96 -2.69 -12.91
N TYR A 199 -3.25 -2.62 -13.22
CA TYR A 199 -4.07 -1.46 -12.87
C TYR A 199 -4.23 -1.27 -11.35
N ARG A 200 -4.32 -2.37 -10.57
CA ARG A 200 -4.41 -2.26 -9.11
C ARG A 200 -3.12 -1.68 -8.55
N ASP A 201 -1.98 -2.24 -8.94
CA ASP A 201 -0.67 -1.80 -8.44
C ASP A 201 -0.42 -0.33 -8.81
N LYS A 202 -0.72 0.06 -10.05
CA LYS A 202 -0.58 1.46 -10.49
C LYS A 202 -1.44 2.43 -9.68
N PHE A 203 -2.70 2.09 -9.44
CA PHE A 203 -3.58 2.92 -8.62
C PHE A 203 -3.08 2.99 -7.17
N GLU A 204 -2.69 1.87 -6.58
CA GLU A 204 -2.20 1.82 -5.21
C GLU A 204 -0.91 2.64 -5.03
N GLU A 205 0.04 2.53 -5.95
CA GLU A 205 1.26 3.34 -5.97
C GLU A 205 0.94 4.84 -6.08
N ALA A 206 0.08 5.21 -7.02
CA ALA A 206 -0.31 6.60 -7.25
C ALA A 206 -1.07 7.20 -6.06
N ALA A 207 -2.02 6.46 -5.49
CA ALA A 207 -2.79 6.88 -4.32
C ALA A 207 -1.89 6.99 -3.08
N THR A 208 -1.00 6.03 -2.86
CA THR A 208 -0.04 6.06 -1.75
C THR A 208 0.90 7.25 -1.87
N GLU A 209 1.42 7.53 -3.07
CA GLU A 209 2.28 8.69 -3.32
C GLU A 209 1.55 10.01 -3.04
N ALA A 210 0.28 10.14 -3.45
CA ALA A 210 -0.53 11.33 -3.21
C ALA A 210 -0.84 11.53 -1.71
N LEU A 211 -1.01 10.45 -0.95
CA LEU A 211 -1.49 10.49 0.44
C LEU A 211 -0.37 10.49 1.50
N LYS A 212 0.80 9.92 1.21
CA LYS A 212 1.85 9.62 2.19
C LYS A 212 2.36 10.80 3.02
N GLU A 213 2.28 12.03 2.49
CA GLU A 213 2.72 13.23 3.20
C GLU A 213 1.84 13.54 4.41
N ARG A 214 0.53 13.29 4.32
CA ARG A 214 -0.46 13.68 5.34
C ARG A 214 -1.10 12.48 6.03
N PHE A 215 -1.09 11.32 5.39
CA PHE A 215 -1.73 10.11 5.87
C PHE A 215 -0.74 8.95 5.93
N GLU A 216 -1.01 8.04 6.85
CA GLU A 216 -0.56 6.66 6.79
C GLU A 216 -1.64 5.86 6.05
N VAL A 217 -1.25 5.21 4.95
CA VAL A 217 -2.12 4.30 4.19
C VAL A 217 -1.94 2.92 4.80
N LEU A 218 -2.99 2.41 5.44
CA LEU A 218 -2.96 1.12 6.13
C LEU A 218 -3.27 -0.04 5.19
N SER A 219 -4.22 0.15 4.28
CA SER A 219 -4.55 -0.84 3.24
C SER A 219 -5.29 -0.19 2.07
N VAL A 220 -5.20 -0.84 0.90
CA VAL A 220 -6.05 -0.59 -0.27
C VAL A 220 -6.74 -1.89 -0.65
N THR A 221 -8.04 -1.97 -0.43
CA THR A 221 -8.85 -3.14 -0.79
C THR A 221 -9.58 -2.86 -2.09
N PHE A 222 -9.32 -3.64 -3.13
CA PHE A 222 -10.00 -3.51 -4.43
C PHE A 222 -11.27 -4.35 -4.48
N ASN A 223 -12.25 -3.91 -5.25
CA ASN A 223 -13.45 -4.69 -5.51
C ASN A 223 -13.17 -5.86 -6.46
N ASP A 224 -14.13 -6.78 -6.56
CA ASP A 224 -14.08 -7.92 -7.47
C ASP A 224 -14.17 -7.46 -8.94
N PRO A 225 -13.39 -8.03 -9.87
CA PRO A 225 -13.50 -7.71 -11.29
C PRO A 225 -14.89 -7.94 -11.91
N GLU A 226 -15.70 -8.80 -11.32
CA GLU A 226 -17.08 -9.08 -11.74
C GLU A 226 -18.11 -8.08 -11.16
N VAL A 227 -17.65 -7.01 -10.51
CA VAL A 227 -18.51 -5.96 -9.96
C VAL A 227 -19.47 -5.40 -11.01
N THR A 228 -20.74 -5.27 -10.62
CA THR A 228 -21.75 -4.58 -11.42
C THR A 228 -21.89 -3.13 -10.99
N SER A 229 -22.02 -2.23 -11.96
CA SER A 229 -22.35 -0.84 -11.70
C SER A 229 -23.79 -0.69 -11.17
N SER A 230 -24.03 0.39 -10.42
CA SER A 230 -25.35 0.77 -9.89
C SER A 230 -25.77 2.12 -10.45
N ALA A 231 -27.08 2.38 -10.56
CA ALA A 231 -27.57 3.69 -11.03
C ALA A 231 -27.30 4.78 -9.98
N THR A 232 -26.91 5.97 -10.44
CA THR A 232 -26.80 7.15 -9.57
C THR A 232 -28.11 7.94 -9.55
N SER A 233 -28.15 9.02 -8.77
CA SER A 233 -29.26 9.98 -8.80
C SER A 233 -29.35 10.78 -10.11
N GLU A 234 -28.25 10.89 -10.85
CA GLU A 234 -28.21 11.55 -12.14
C GLU A 234 -28.63 10.57 -13.25
N PHE A 235 -29.62 10.96 -14.05
CA PHE A 235 -30.17 10.09 -15.09
C PHE A 235 -29.10 9.75 -16.13
N GLY A 236 -29.00 8.46 -16.47
CA GLY A 236 -28.00 7.96 -17.43
C GLY A 236 -26.60 7.76 -16.84
N TRP A 237 -26.39 8.11 -15.56
CA TRP A 237 -25.12 7.91 -14.86
C TRP A 237 -25.17 6.72 -13.92
N ARG A 238 -24.03 6.03 -13.87
CA ARG A 238 -23.81 4.81 -13.12
C ARG A 238 -22.53 4.94 -12.30
N LYS A 239 -22.46 4.12 -11.26
CA LYS A 239 -21.36 4.10 -10.29
C LYS A 239 -20.86 2.67 -10.16
N THR A 240 -19.56 2.49 -10.37
CA THR A 240 -18.85 1.22 -10.17
C THR A 240 -17.90 1.38 -8.98
N PRO A 241 -18.14 0.70 -7.85
CA PRO A 241 -17.25 0.75 -6.70
C PRO A 241 -15.90 0.13 -7.05
N TYR A 242 -14.82 0.89 -6.84
CA TYR A 242 -13.50 0.54 -7.32
C TYR A 242 -12.59 0.04 -6.19
N ALA A 243 -12.31 0.90 -5.21
CA ALA A 243 -11.41 0.57 -4.11
C ALA A 243 -11.87 1.20 -2.79
N TYR A 244 -11.41 0.62 -1.70
CA TYR A 244 -11.58 1.11 -0.35
C TYR A 244 -10.20 1.33 0.27
N VAL A 245 -9.90 2.56 0.65
CA VAL A 245 -8.61 2.93 1.21
C VAL A 245 -8.77 3.18 2.70
N LEU A 246 -8.02 2.43 3.52
CA LEU A 246 -7.98 2.64 4.96
C LEU A 246 -6.86 3.62 5.31
N LEU A 247 -7.23 4.76 5.89
CA LEU A 247 -6.34 5.89 6.12
C LEU A 247 -6.28 6.26 7.60
N LYS A 248 -5.10 6.66 8.06
CA LYS A 248 -4.92 7.31 9.35
C LYS A 248 -4.20 8.65 9.18
N PRO A 249 -4.77 9.78 9.64
CA PRO A 249 -4.08 11.07 9.59
C PRO A 249 -2.78 11.02 10.41
N ARG A 250 -1.70 11.62 9.90
CA ARG A 250 -0.42 11.67 10.61
C ARG A 250 -0.42 12.63 11.81
N GLY A 251 -1.37 13.55 11.86
CA GLY A 251 -1.45 14.56 12.91
C GLY A 251 -2.73 15.41 12.84
N PRO A 252 -2.97 16.26 13.87
CA PRO A 252 -4.16 17.11 13.96
C PRO A 252 -4.20 18.26 12.94
N GLU A 253 -3.08 18.55 12.27
CA GLU A 253 -2.96 19.56 11.22
C GLU A 253 -3.57 19.15 9.89
N VAL A 254 -3.93 17.88 9.73
CA VAL A 254 -4.49 17.35 8.49
C VAL A 254 -5.94 17.80 8.33
N ASP A 255 -6.19 18.56 7.27
CA ASP A 255 -7.49 19.22 7.01
C ASP A 255 -8.12 18.84 5.66
N MET A 256 -7.41 18.03 4.87
CA MET A 256 -7.82 17.73 3.50
C MET A 256 -7.22 16.41 3.01
N ILE A 257 -8.05 15.62 2.35
CA ILE A 257 -7.64 14.49 1.53
C ILE A 257 -7.32 15.03 0.12
N PRO A 258 -6.09 14.86 -0.39
CA PRO A 258 -5.73 15.29 -1.73
C PRO A 258 -6.49 14.49 -2.80
N SER A 259 -6.54 15.06 -4.01
CA SER A 259 -7.05 14.37 -5.19
C SER A 259 -6.30 13.06 -5.47
N LEU A 260 -7.04 12.01 -5.80
CA LEU A 260 -6.52 10.75 -6.32
C LEU A 260 -6.79 10.67 -7.82
N HIS A 261 -6.04 9.85 -8.54
CA HIS A 261 -6.27 9.64 -9.97
C HIS A 261 -6.18 8.17 -10.36
N ILE A 262 -6.81 7.84 -11.49
CA ILE A 262 -6.68 6.55 -12.16
C ILE A 262 -6.51 6.78 -13.66
N ASP A 263 -5.60 6.03 -14.25
CA ASP A 263 -5.31 6.05 -15.68
C ASP A 263 -6.25 5.10 -16.42
N LEU A 264 -7.17 5.66 -17.20
CA LEU A 264 -8.11 4.90 -18.01
C LEU A 264 -7.64 4.81 -19.45
N ASP A 265 -7.52 3.58 -19.94
CA ASP A 265 -7.03 3.32 -21.28
C ASP A 265 -8.13 3.05 -22.34
N PHE A 266 -7.94 3.65 -23.51
CA PHE A 266 -8.87 3.61 -24.62
C PHE A 266 -8.14 3.29 -25.94
N LEU A 267 -8.91 2.85 -26.94
CA LEU A 267 -8.44 2.76 -28.32
C LEU A 267 -9.24 3.76 -29.13
N ASP A 268 -8.56 4.63 -29.85
CA ASP A 268 -9.15 5.60 -30.75
C ASP A 268 -8.58 5.45 -32.18
N THR A 269 -8.96 6.35 -33.10
CA THR A 269 -8.49 6.34 -34.49
C THR A 269 -6.99 6.58 -34.65
N SER A 270 -6.33 7.15 -33.64
CA SER A 270 -4.88 7.35 -33.53
C SER A 270 -4.15 6.24 -32.74
N GLY A 271 -4.88 5.24 -32.27
CA GLY A 271 -4.36 4.10 -31.51
C GLY A 271 -4.61 4.20 -30.01
N TYR A 272 -3.66 3.70 -29.23
CA TYR A 272 -3.76 3.62 -27.77
C TYR A 272 -3.66 5.01 -27.12
N ALA A 273 -4.57 5.30 -26.19
CA ALA A 273 -4.62 6.55 -25.43
C ALA A 273 -4.91 6.25 -23.96
N ILE A 274 -4.37 7.07 -23.07
CA ILE A 274 -4.62 7.02 -21.64
C ILE A 274 -5.19 8.36 -21.22
N ILE A 275 -6.27 8.33 -20.45
CA ILE A 275 -6.91 9.50 -19.87
C ILE A 275 -6.91 9.35 -18.36
N PRO A 276 -6.17 10.20 -17.63
CA PRO A 276 -6.27 10.24 -16.18
C PRO A 276 -7.60 10.88 -15.80
N VAL A 277 -8.36 10.21 -14.92
CA VAL A 277 -9.51 10.82 -14.23
C VAL A 277 -9.18 11.04 -12.77
N GLU A 278 -9.44 12.25 -12.29
CA GLU A 278 -9.06 12.72 -10.96
C GLU A 278 -10.28 12.90 -10.07
N SER A 279 -10.13 12.64 -8.77
CA SER A 279 -11.15 12.93 -7.78
C SER A 279 -11.01 14.35 -7.23
N ALA A 280 -12.08 14.89 -6.65
CA ALA A 280 -11.98 16.16 -5.93
C ALA A 280 -11.24 15.98 -4.60
N SER A 281 -10.50 17.01 -4.16
CA SER A 281 -9.98 17.05 -2.80
C SER A 281 -11.14 17.18 -1.79
N ILE A 282 -11.07 16.45 -0.68
CA ILE A 282 -12.14 16.42 0.33
C ILE A 282 -11.66 17.12 1.60
N PRO A 283 -12.34 18.16 2.09
CA PRO A 283 -12.04 18.74 3.40
C PRO A 283 -12.45 17.78 4.52
N ILE A 284 -11.58 17.64 5.52
CA ILE A 284 -11.80 16.81 6.70
C ILE A 284 -11.40 17.55 7.99
N ASP A 285 -11.84 17.07 9.14
CA ASP A 285 -11.39 17.56 10.45
C ASP A 285 -10.68 16.43 11.21
N ALA A 286 -9.37 16.59 11.43
CA ALA A 286 -8.54 15.67 12.20
C ALA A 286 -8.07 16.26 13.54
N LYS A 287 -8.57 17.43 13.97
CA LYS A 287 -8.03 18.15 15.14
C LYS A 287 -8.13 17.36 16.44
N SER A 288 -9.27 16.71 16.67
CA SER A 288 -9.49 15.87 17.85
C SER A 288 -8.79 14.52 17.72
N ALA A 289 -8.40 13.92 18.85
CA ALA A 289 -7.85 12.56 18.83
C ALA A 289 -8.87 11.55 18.28
N ALA A 290 -10.11 11.60 18.78
CA ALA A 290 -11.22 10.81 18.27
C ALA A 290 -12.10 11.64 17.32
N GLY A 291 -12.44 11.06 16.17
CA GLY A 291 -13.46 11.60 15.28
C GLY A 291 -14.87 11.11 15.63
N GLU A 292 -15.81 11.41 14.74
CA GLU A 292 -17.15 10.83 14.79
C GLU A 292 -17.11 9.34 14.45
N GLU A 293 -18.06 8.61 15.06
CA GLU A 293 -18.18 7.17 14.92
C GLU A 293 -18.56 6.78 13.48
N ARG A 294 -17.89 5.75 12.97
CA ARG A 294 -18.11 5.24 11.62
C ARG A 294 -19.38 4.39 11.59
N PRO A 295 -20.16 4.42 10.50
CA PRO A 295 -21.30 3.54 10.36
C PRO A 295 -20.84 2.09 10.21
N PHE A 296 -21.51 1.18 10.90
CA PHE A 296 -21.35 -0.26 10.70
C PHE A 296 -22.67 -0.98 10.94
N GLU A 297 -22.86 -2.10 10.25
CA GLU A 297 -24.03 -2.98 10.33
C GLU A 297 -23.59 -4.43 10.47
N ASN A 298 -24.53 -5.31 10.81
CA ASN A 298 -24.31 -6.76 10.87
C ASN A 298 -23.12 -7.19 11.75
N LEU A 299 -22.94 -6.48 12.86
CA LEU A 299 -21.87 -6.74 13.82
C LEU A 299 -22.04 -8.14 14.45
N LYS A 300 -21.00 -8.95 14.28
CA LYS A 300 -20.84 -10.27 14.90
C LYS A 300 -19.63 -10.25 15.81
N VAL A 301 -19.75 -10.84 16.99
CA VAL A 301 -18.64 -10.94 17.96
C VAL A 301 -18.47 -12.40 18.38
N VAL A 302 -17.26 -12.93 18.20
CA VAL A 302 -16.86 -14.25 18.68
C VAL A 302 -15.88 -14.03 19.84
N GLN A 303 -16.18 -14.63 20.99
CA GLN A 303 -15.30 -14.60 22.15
C GLN A 303 -14.76 -16.00 22.42
N THR A 304 -13.43 -16.15 22.36
CA THR A 304 -12.77 -17.45 22.49
C THR A 304 -11.88 -17.49 23.72
N LEU A 305 -12.15 -18.44 24.62
CA LEU A 305 -11.37 -18.64 25.83
C LEU A 305 -10.21 -19.61 25.60
N ASP A 306 -8.99 -19.19 25.97
CA ASP A 306 -7.79 -20.00 25.90
C ASP A 306 -7.14 -20.17 27.29
N GLU A 307 -7.09 -21.43 27.75
CA GLU A 307 -6.56 -21.83 29.05
C GLU A 307 -5.15 -22.45 28.97
N ARG A 308 -4.54 -22.52 27.78
CA ARG A 308 -3.25 -23.20 27.57
C ARG A 308 -2.10 -22.58 28.38
N GLN A 309 -2.21 -21.29 28.74
CA GLN A 309 -1.23 -20.58 29.57
C GLN A 309 -1.55 -20.58 31.08
N ALA A 310 -2.46 -21.43 31.54
CA ALA A 310 -2.85 -21.49 32.96
C ALA A 310 -1.68 -21.80 33.90
N LYS A 311 -0.66 -22.55 33.45
CA LYS A 311 0.56 -22.83 34.23
C LYS A 311 1.32 -21.56 34.64
N ASP A 312 1.21 -20.49 33.85
CA ASP A 312 1.81 -19.18 34.13
C ASP A 312 0.82 -18.25 34.86
N GLY A 313 -0.30 -18.80 35.32
CA GLY A 313 -1.42 -18.07 35.94
C GLY A 313 -2.15 -17.15 34.98
N LYS A 314 -2.01 -17.33 33.65
CA LYS A 314 -2.61 -16.46 32.63
C LYS A 314 -3.81 -17.14 31.97
N LEU A 315 -4.90 -16.38 31.85
CA LEU A 315 -6.07 -16.73 31.04
C LEU A 315 -6.14 -15.77 29.86
N ILE A 316 -6.32 -16.27 28.65
CA ILE A 316 -6.42 -15.42 27.45
C ILE A 316 -7.85 -15.48 26.94
N LEU A 317 -8.40 -14.30 26.64
CA LEU A 317 -9.65 -14.13 25.94
C LEU A 317 -9.35 -13.47 24.60
N GLU A 318 -9.62 -14.18 23.52
CA GLU A 318 -9.65 -13.60 22.19
C GLU A 318 -11.05 -13.06 21.92
N VAL A 319 -11.14 -11.81 21.48
CA VAL A 319 -12.38 -11.19 21.00
C VAL A 319 -12.17 -10.88 19.54
N LYS A 320 -12.92 -11.55 18.66
CA LYS A 320 -12.94 -11.28 17.22
C LYS A 320 -14.27 -10.64 16.86
N ALA A 321 -14.24 -9.46 16.27
CA ALA A 321 -15.42 -8.79 15.73
C ALA A 321 -15.36 -8.75 14.21
N THR A 322 -16.52 -8.93 13.56
CA THR A 322 -16.70 -8.71 12.13
C THR A 322 -17.94 -7.87 11.86
N SER A 323 -17.92 -7.03 10.83
CA SER A 323 -19.08 -6.19 10.48
C SER A 323 -19.05 -5.72 9.03
N HIS A 324 -20.15 -5.13 8.57
CA HIS A 324 -20.20 -4.36 7.34
C HIS A 324 -19.98 -2.89 7.67
N GLY A 325 -18.85 -2.31 7.26
CA GLY A 325 -18.38 -0.99 7.71
C GLY A 325 -17.25 -1.10 8.73
N LEU A 326 -16.74 0.03 9.23
CA LEU A 326 -15.58 0.02 10.13
C LEU A 326 -15.95 -0.24 11.59
N LEU A 327 -15.25 -1.20 12.20
CA LEU A 327 -15.42 -1.56 13.60
C LEU A 327 -14.86 -0.50 14.56
N PRO A 328 -15.58 -0.17 15.65
CA PRO A 328 -15.06 0.69 16.70
C PRO A 328 -14.03 -0.04 17.59
N ASP A 329 -13.50 0.66 18.61
CA ASP A 329 -12.62 0.08 19.62
C ASP A 329 -13.37 -0.89 20.55
N LEU A 330 -12.62 -1.81 21.19
CA LEU A 330 -13.15 -2.89 22.05
C LEU A 330 -14.15 -2.41 23.11
N GLU A 331 -13.89 -1.26 23.74
CA GLU A 331 -14.72 -0.69 24.81
C GLU A 331 -16.15 -0.35 24.36
N LYS A 332 -16.34 -0.13 23.05
CA LYS A 332 -17.66 0.10 22.44
C LYS A 332 -18.37 -1.17 21.99
N LEU A 333 -17.68 -2.31 22.04
CA LEU A 333 -18.21 -3.61 21.65
C LEU A 333 -18.54 -4.49 22.86
N VAL A 334 -17.65 -4.51 23.86
CA VAL A 334 -17.69 -5.45 24.97
C VAL A 334 -17.47 -4.72 26.30
N GLN A 335 -18.32 -5.01 27.28
CA GLN A 335 -18.19 -4.54 28.66
C GLN A 335 -17.29 -5.48 29.45
N MET A 336 -16.07 -5.03 29.73
CA MET A 336 -15.01 -5.81 30.39
C MET A 336 -15.16 -5.90 31.92
N ASP A 337 -16.37 -6.19 32.40
CA ASP A 337 -16.69 -6.31 33.82
C ASP A 337 -16.45 -7.74 34.33
N LEU A 338 -15.18 -8.06 34.57
CA LEU A 338 -14.77 -9.39 35.03
C LEU A 338 -14.71 -9.45 36.57
N GLU A 339 -15.61 -10.23 37.18
CA GLU A 339 -15.70 -10.33 38.64
C GLU A 339 -14.43 -10.93 39.27
N LYS A 340 -13.89 -12.01 38.68
CA LYS A 340 -12.82 -12.84 39.27
C LYS A 340 -11.42 -12.61 38.66
N PHE A 341 -11.32 -11.81 37.61
CA PHE A 341 -10.08 -11.63 36.84
C PHE A 341 -9.73 -10.15 36.64
N ASP A 342 -8.44 -9.83 36.70
CA ASP A 342 -7.88 -8.54 36.33
C ASP A 342 -7.26 -8.62 34.92
N VAL A 343 -7.62 -7.68 34.06
CA VAL A 343 -7.01 -7.52 32.75
C VAL A 343 -5.58 -6.98 32.92
N GLN A 344 -4.60 -7.71 32.40
CA GLN A 344 -3.18 -7.35 32.46
C GLN A 344 -2.73 -6.63 31.18
N ASN A 345 -3.23 -7.07 30.04
CA ASN A 345 -2.89 -6.52 28.75
C ASN A 345 -4.05 -6.72 27.77
N ILE A 346 -4.25 -5.76 26.88
CA ILE A 346 -5.13 -5.86 25.72
C ILE A 346 -4.24 -5.59 24.51
N ASP A 347 -4.04 -6.61 23.69
CA ASP A 347 -3.29 -6.51 22.44
C ASP A 347 -4.26 -6.44 21.26
N ASP A 348 -4.31 -5.29 20.60
CA ASP A 348 -5.18 -5.02 19.46
C ASP A 348 -4.43 -5.33 18.17
N GLN A 349 -4.89 -6.34 17.43
CA GLN A 349 -4.27 -6.76 16.17
C GLN A 349 -4.58 -5.81 15.00
N GLY A 350 -5.33 -4.74 15.24
CA GLY A 350 -5.67 -3.74 14.25
C GLY A 350 -6.91 -4.10 13.43
N LEU A 351 -7.41 -3.08 12.74
CA LEU A 351 -8.56 -3.17 11.85
C LEU A 351 -8.12 -3.66 10.47
N SER A 352 -8.78 -4.70 9.97
CA SER A 352 -8.58 -5.25 8.63
C SER A 352 -9.83 -5.08 7.77
N VAL A 353 -9.64 -4.80 6.48
CA VAL A 353 -10.71 -4.71 5.48
C VAL A 353 -10.57 -5.88 4.53
N ASP A 354 -11.48 -6.84 4.61
CA ASP A 354 -11.36 -8.11 3.90
C ASP A 354 -11.71 -7.98 2.42
N ARG A 355 -12.90 -7.45 2.14
CA ARG A 355 -13.46 -7.31 0.79
C ARG A 355 -14.66 -6.38 0.77
N PHE A 356 -15.07 -5.97 -0.43
CA PHE A 356 -16.41 -5.44 -0.66
C PHE A 356 -17.46 -6.53 -0.43
N ASP A 357 -18.61 -6.15 0.15
CA ASP A 357 -19.74 -7.07 0.30
C ASP A 357 -20.60 -7.04 -0.98
N PRO A 358 -20.66 -8.16 -1.75
CA PRO A 358 -21.47 -8.23 -2.96
C PRO A 358 -22.97 -8.29 -2.67
N ASP A 359 -23.38 -8.68 -1.45
CA ASP A 359 -24.76 -8.91 -1.08
C ASP A 359 -25.38 -7.71 -0.34
N ALA A 360 -24.57 -6.68 -0.03
CA ALA A 360 -25.04 -5.49 0.66
C ALA A 360 -25.97 -4.64 -0.23
N ALA A 361 -27.06 -4.14 0.36
CA ALA A 361 -28.00 -3.24 -0.32
C ALA A 361 -27.38 -1.89 -0.72
N GLN A 362 -26.32 -1.48 -0.02
CA GLN A 362 -25.50 -0.32 -0.33
C GLN A 362 -24.03 -0.74 -0.34
N ILE A 363 -23.18 0.02 -1.04
CA ILE A 363 -21.76 -0.26 -1.14
C ILE A 363 -21.13 -0.27 0.26
N ALA A 364 -20.75 -1.45 0.72
CA ALA A 364 -20.13 -1.68 2.04
C ALA A 364 -18.91 -2.59 1.91
N VAL A 365 -18.06 -2.56 2.93
CA VAL A 365 -16.91 -3.46 3.05
C VAL A 365 -17.07 -4.35 4.28
N SER A 366 -16.69 -5.61 4.17
CA SER A 366 -16.53 -6.50 5.31
C SER A 366 -15.23 -6.16 6.02
N THR A 367 -15.30 -5.99 7.34
CA THR A 367 -14.13 -5.74 8.17
C THR A 367 -14.05 -6.73 9.31
N GLU A 368 -12.82 -6.95 9.77
CA GLU A 368 -12.54 -7.71 10.98
C GLU A 368 -11.55 -6.98 11.88
N ARG A 369 -11.68 -7.19 13.20
CA ARG A 369 -10.73 -6.70 14.20
C ARG A 369 -10.66 -7.71 15.34
N THR A 370 -9.44 -7.99 15.79
CA THR A 370 -9.18 -9.02 16.81
C THR A 370 -8.41 -8.43 17.98
N TRP A 371 -8.84 -8.74 19.21
CA TRP A 371 -8.17 -8.37 20.44
C TRP A 371 -7.77 -9.61 21.23
N LEU A 372 -6.55 -9.64 21.73
CA LEU A 372 -6.05 -10.66 22.66
C LEU A 372 -5.92 -10.07 24.05
N ILE A 373 -6.78 -10.52 24.96
CA ILE A 373 -6.90 -9.99 26.31
C ILE A 373 -6.26 -10.99 27.27
N THR A 374 -5.13 -10.60 27.84
CA THR A 374 -4.44 -11.40 28.86
C THR A 374 -4.96 -11.02 30.24
N MET A 375 -5.43 -12.01 30.99
CA MET A 375 -6.03 -11.83 32.31
C MET A 375 -5.32 -12.69 33.35
N ARG A 376 -5.41 -12.27 34.61
CA ARG A 376 -4.97 -13.05 35.78
C ARG A 376 -6.05 -13.05 36.83
N SER A 377 -6.10 -14.09 37.66
CA SER A 377 -7.02 -14.12 38.79
C SER A 377 -6.73 -12.96 39.74
N LYS A 378 -7.79 -12.38 40.31
CA LYS A 378 -7.66 -11.31 41.29
C LYS A 378 -6.90 -11.82 42.52
N PRO A 379 -5.88 -11.10 43.02
CA PRO A 379 -5.07 -11.56 44.15
C PRO A 379 -5.83 -11.63 45.47
N GLU A 380 -6.98 -10.95 45.55
CA GLU A 380 -7.84 -10.86 46.74
C GLU A 380 -8.80 -12.05 46.89
N LEU A 381 -8.87 -12.93 45.89
CA LEU A 381 -9.74 -14.10 45.93
C LEU A 381 -9.24 -15.12 46.95
N LYS A 382 -10.15 -15.54 47.84
CA LYS A 382 -9.86 -16.57 48.86
C LYS A 382 -9.67 -17.97 48.27
N THR A 383 -10.18 -18.19 47.06
CA THR A 383 -10.16 -19.47 46.34
C THR A 383 -9.95 -19.20 44.86
N ALA A 384 -9.23 -20.10 44.17
CA ALA A 384 -9.09 -20.04 42.72
C ALA A 384 -10.45 -19.90 42.02
N PRO A 385 -10.54 -19.10 40.94
CA PRO A 385 -11.71 -19.12 40.07
C PRO A 385 -11.94 -20.54 39.52
N ASP A 386 -13.15 -21.06 39.69
CA ASP A 386 -13.61 -22.35 39.18
C ASP A 386 -14.43 -22.22 37.88
N SER A 387 -14.77 -20.98 37.53
CA SER A 387 -15.67 -20.61 36.45
C SER A 387 -15.25 -19.28 35.86
N PHE A 388 -15.53 -19.13 34.57
CA PHE A 388 -15.32 -17.91 33.81
C PHE A 388 -16.64 -17.47 33.19
N GLN A 389 -16.96 -16.19 33.36
CA GLN A 389 -18.09 -15.54 32.75
C GLN A 389 -17.55 -14.68 31.61
N PHE A 390 -17.99 -14.94 30.37
CA PHE A 390 -17.61 -14.11 29.24
C PHE A 390 -18.15 -12.69 29.44
N PRO A 391 -17.34 -11.66 29.12
CA PRO A 391 -17.79 -10.28 29.25
C PRO A 391 -18.98 -10.00 28.33
N SER A 392 -19.89 -9.16 28.83
CA SER A 392 -21.16 -8.91 28.16
C SER A 392 -20.95 -8.04 26.93
N VAL A 393 -21.68 -8.36 25.88
CA VAL A 393 -21.59 -7.69 24.59
C VAL A 393 -22.63 -6.56 24.56
N ILE A 394 -22.26 -5.39 24.05
CA ILE A 394 -23.14 -4.21 24.10
C ILE A 394 -24.40 -4.47 23.23
N PRO A 395 -25.62 -4.08 23.67
CA PRO A 395 -26.89 -4.59 23.12
C PRO A 395 -27.19 -4.35 21.64
N SER A 396 -26.38 -3.58 20.92
CA SER A 396 -26.52 -3.29 19.50
C SER A 396 -25.98 -4.39 18.57
N ILE A 397 -25.66 -5.56 19.12
CA ILE A 397 -24.91 -6.62 18.43
C ILE A 397 -25.86 -7.72 17.97
N GLN A 398 -25.78 -8.08 16.68
CA GLN A 398 -26.75 -8.97 16.04
C GLN A 398 -26.47 -10.45 16.36
N GLU A 399 -25.19 -10.82 16.45
CA GLU A 399 -24.79 -12.21 16.67
C GLU A 399 -23.59 -12.28 17.62
N VAL A 400 -23.70 -13.10 18.66
CA VAL A 400 -22.62 -13.34 19.62
C VAL A 400 -22.47 -14.84 19.80
N SER A 401 -21.24 -15.34 19.70
CA SER A 401 -20.92 -16.72 20.04
C SER A 401 -19.73 -16.80 20.99
N TYR A 402 -19.75 -17.83 21.84
CA TYR A 402 -18.70 -18.09 22.82
C TYR A 402 -18.05 -19.42 22.50
N GLN A 403 -16.73 -19.44 22.48
CA GLN A 403 -15.94 -20.60 22.15
C GLN A 403 -14.85 -20.83 23.19
N ARG A 404 -14.33 -22.05 23.23
CA ARG A 404 -13.22 -22.43 24.09
C ARG A 404 -12.26 -23.34 23.33
N TYR A 405 -10.96 -23.10 23.51
CA TYR A 405 -9.95 -24.04 23.04
C TYR A 405 -9.94 -25.31 23.88
N VAL A 406 -10.08 -26.44 23.20
CA VAL A 406 -9.86 -27.78 23.77
C VAL A 406 -8.72 -28.41 22.99
N ASP A 407 -7.53 -28.37 23.58
CA ASP A 407 -6.26 -28.72 22.94
C ASP A 407 -5.98 -27.89 21.67
N ALA A 408 -6.30 -28.42 20.49
CA ALA A 408 -6.14 -27.76 19.20
C ALA A 408 -7.48 -27.36 18.55
N ASP A 409 -8.60 -27.83 19.09
CA ASP A 409 -9.94 -27.64 18.52
C ASP A 409 -10.71 -26.53 19.25
N LEU A 410 -11.75 -26.00 18.58
CA LEU A 410 -12.67 -25.01 19.13
C LEU A 410 -14.03 -25.67 19.41
N GLU A 411 -14.51 -25.51 20.64
CA GLU A 411 -15.86 -25.95 21.04
C GLU A 411 -16.73 -24.72 21.37
N GLU A 412 -17.96 -24.71 20.86
CA GLU A 412 -18.96 -23.70 21.23
C GLU A 412 -19.47 -23.97 22.65
N VAL A 413 -19.62 -22.91 23.44
CA VAL A 413 -19.95 -22.98 24.87
C VAL A 413 -20.99 -21.93 25.25
N GLU A 414 -21.59 -22.10 26.43
CA GLU A 414 -22.46 -21.08 27.02
C GLU A 414 -21.64 -19.85 27.48
N SER A 415 -22.32 -18.73 27.77
CA SER A 415 -21.69 -17.50 28.27
C SER A 415 -20.99 -17.66 29.63
N SER A 416 -21.21 -18.78 30.32
CA SER A 416 -20.53 -19.14 31.56
C SER A 416 -19.97 -20.54 31.44
N VAL A 417 -18.68 -20.72 31.75
CA VAL A 417 -18.00 -22.00 31.62
C VAL A 417 -17.23 -22.36 32.87
N ARG A 418 -17.14 -23.66 33.17
CA ARG A 418 -16.22 -24.17 34.21
C ARG A 418 -14.80 -24.23 33.68
N LEU A 419 -13.88 -23.66 34.45
CA LEU A 419 -12.45 -23.68 34.13
C LEU A 419 -11.89 -25.09 34.33
N LYS A 420 -11.03 -25.52 33.40
CA LYS A 420 -10.39 -26.85 33.42
C LYS A 420 -9.06 -26.78 34.19
N ALA A 421 -8.43 -25.61 34.19
CA ALA A 421 -7.19 -25.34 34.91
C ALA A 421 -7.42 -24.53 36.19
N SER A 422 -6.44 -24.57 37.11
CA SER A 422 -6.41 -23.67 38.27
C SER A 422 -5.62 -22.41 37.93
N TYR A 423 -6.13 -21.27 38.40
CA TYR A 423 -5.52 -19.95 38.24
C TYR A 423 -5.13 -19.38 39.60
N ASP A 424 -4.60 -20.22 40.49
CA ASP A 424 -4.08 -19.76 41.77
C ASP A 424 -3.04 -18.66 41.56
N ALA A 425 -3.19 -17.54 42.28
CA ALA A 425 -2.17 -16.49 42.30
C ALA A 425 -0.81 -17.14 42.64
N PRO A 426 0.25 -16.91 41.86
CA PRO A 426 1.49 -17.64 42.02
C PRO A 426 2.00 -17.56 43.46
N ASN A 427 2.31 -18.75 44.00
CA ASN A 427 2.95 -18.93 45.28
C ASN A 427 4.16 -17.99 45.41
N ARG A 428 4.12 -17.13 46.43
CA ARG A 428 5.12 -16.12 46.82
C ARG A 428 6.56 -16.53 46.47
N TRP A 429 7.13 -15.96 45.42
CA TRP A 429 8.59 -16.01 45.11
C TRP A 429 9.46 -15.32 46.21
N TRP A 430 8.88 -14.82 47.31
CA TRP A 430 9.57 -14.20 48.45
C TRP A 430 10.72 -15.07 49.03
N PHE A 431 10.72 -16.40 48.86
CA PHE A 431 11.76 -17.27 49.42
C PHE A 431 13.05 -17.36 48.58
N VAL A 432 13.06 -16.91 47.33
CA VAL A 432 14.25 -17.00 46.46
C VAL A 432 15.42 -16.12 46.93
N PRO A 433 15.24 -14.91 47.49
CA PRO A 433 16.36 -14.17 48.08
C PRO A 433 16.92 -14.81 49.37
N LEU A 434 16.20 -15.71 50.06
CA LEU A 434 16.71 -16.39 51.27
C LEU A 434 17.64 -17.57 50.94
N ILE A 435 17.43 -18.25 49.81
CA ILE A 435 18.31 -19.35 49.36
C ILE A 435 19.51 -18.81 48.56
N ALA A 436 19.34 -17.72 47.80
CA ALA A 436 20.43 -17.06 47.08
C ALA A 436 21.44 -16.39 48.03
N GLY A 437 20.99 -15.81 49.15
CA GLY A 437 21.86 -15.20 50.16
C GLY A 437 22.74 -16.20 50.92
N SER A 438 22.23 -17.39 51.25
CA SER A 438 23.01 -18.43 51.93
C SER A 438 24.04 -19.11 51.02
N VAL A 439 23.72 -19.25 49.73
CA VAL A 439 24.64 -19.86 48.74
C VAL A 439 25.75 -18.89 48.34
N LEU A 440 25.46 -17.59 48.17
CA LEU A 440 26.48 -16.57 47.90
C LEU A 440 27.40 -16.29 49.10
N GLY A 441 26.88 -16.34 50.33
CA GLY A 441 27.68 -16.21 51.55
C GLY A 441 28.66 -17.36 51.76
N LEU A 442 28.22 -18.61 51.49
CA LEU A 442 29.09 -19.79 51.54
C LEU A 442 30.10 -19.81 50.38
N LEU A 443 29.71 -19.40 49.17
CA LEU A 443 30.63 -19.29 48.03
C LEU A 443 31.69 -18.20 48.24
N ALA A 444 31.37 -17.05 48.86
CA ALA A 444 32.33 -15.98 49.11
C ALA A 444 33.39 -16.35 50.16
N ILE A 445 33.00 -17.10 51.21
CA ILE A 445 33.93 -17.60 52.24
C ILE A 445 34.83 -18.72 51.67
N LEU A 446 34.29 -19.56 50.78
CA LEU A 446 35.07 -20.58 50.06
C LEU A 446 35.98 -19.97 48.99
N LEU A 447 35.58 -18.89 48.29
CA LEU A 447 36.42 -18.17 47.34
C LEU A 447 37.60 -17.47 48.01
N ALA A 448 37.39 -16.87 49.18
CA ALA A 448 38.44 -16.20 49.95
C ALA A 448 39.51 -17.18 50.48
N ALA A 449 39.10 -18.41 50.83
CA ALA A 449 40.02 -19.46 51.25
C ALA A 449 40.80 -20.11 50.07
N PHE A 450 40.21 -20.14 48.88
CA PHE A 450 40.81 -20.76 47.69
C PHE A 450 41.84 -19.85 46.98
N LEU A 451 41.69 -18.52 47.07
CA LEU A 451 42.60 -17.55 46.43
C LEU A 451 43.98 -17.41 47.10
N LEU A 452 44.19 -18.01 48.29
CA LEU A 452 45.46 -17.98 49.02
C LEU A 452 46.41 -19.18 48.74
N ARG A 453 46.07 -20.08 47.80
CA ARG A 453 46.96 -21.19 47.42
C ARG A 453 47.07 -21.34 45.90
N LYS A 454 48.10 -20.73 45.31
CA LYS A 454 48.51 -21.00 43.91
C LYS A 454 48.96 -22.47 43.75
N LYS A 455 48.40 -23.18 42.77
CA LYS A 455 49.10 -23.69 41.56
C LYS A 455 48.19 -24.59 40.69
N THR A 456 48.14 -24.23 39.41
CA THR A 456 48.04 -25.04 38.18
C THR A 456 47.18 -26.32 38.19
N SER A 457 46.07 -26.30 37.44
CA SER A 457 45.68 -27.35 36.47
C SER A 457 44.41 -26.99 35.68
N VAL A 458 44.59 -26.93 34.35
CA VAL A 458 43.70 -27.25 33.21
C VAL A 458 42.18 -27.09 33.38
N ALA A 459 41.61 -26.14 32.63
CA ALA A 459 40.18 -26.06 32.35
C ALA A 459 39.80 -27.04 31.23
N GLN A 460 38.80 -27.89 31.48
CA GLN A 460 38.19 -28.77 30.49
C GLN A 460 37.20 -27.94 29.64
N GLN A 461 37.52 -27.74 28.37
CA GLN A 461 36.58 -27.23 27.37
C GLN A 461 35.60 -28.35 27.00
N GLN A 462 34.29 -28.10 27.12
CA GLN A 462 33.30 -28.94 26.45
C GLN A 462 33.34 -28.61 24.95
N GLY A 463 33.80 -29.57 24.14
CA GLY A 463 33.86 -29.43 22.69
C GLY A 463 32.47 -29.46 22.04
N LEU A 464 32.33 -28.78 20.90
CA LEU A 464 31.16 -28.88 20.03
C LEU A 464 31.01 -30.34 19.55
N GLN A 465 29.78 -30.85 19.53
CA GLN A 465 29.47 -32.22 19.10
C GLN A 465 28.47 -32.21 17.95
N LEU A 466 28.45 -33.30 17.17
CA LEU A 466 27.48 -33.50 16.10
C LEU A 466 26.07 -33.66 16.71
N PRO A 467 25.04 -32.99 16.18
CA PRO A 467 23.66 -33.16 16.64
C PRO A 467 23.15 -34.60 16.48
N ASP A 468 22.38 -35.08 17.46
CA ASP A 468 21.78 -36.42 17.44
C ASP A 468 20.81 -36.65 16.27
N VAL A 469 20.28 -35.57 15.69
CA VAL A 469 19.43 -35.60 14.49
C VAL A 469 19.99 -34.62 13.46
N VAL A 470 20.47 -35.16 12.33
CA VAL A 470 21.06 -34.39 11.23
C VAL A 470 19.95 -33.91 10.29
N THR A 471 19.59 -32.63 10.40
CA THR A 471 18.66 -31.92 9.51
C THR A 471 19.32 -30.64 8.99
N PRO A 472 18.83 -30.03 7.90
CA PRO A 472 19.38 -28.76 7.42
C PRO A 472 19.42 -27.68 8.51
N PHE A 473 18.39 -27.61 9.36
CA PHE A 473 18.32 -26.65 10.48
C PHE A 473 19.32 -26.94 11.59
N THR A 474 19.50 -28.20 12.00
CA THR A 474 20.43 -28.55 13.10
C THR A 474 21.88 -28.37 12.66
N VAL A 475 22.21 -28.68 11.39
CA VAL A 475 23.53 -28.45 10.82
C VAL A 475 23.81 -26.95 10.64
N LEU A 476 22.85 -26.16 10.15
CA LEU A 476 23.01 -24.70 10.07
C LEU A 476 23.24 -24.07 11.45
N GLY A 477 22.50 -24.54 12.47
CA GLY A 477 22.69 -24.11 13.86
C GLY A 477 24.10 -24.40 14.38
N LEU A 478 24.64 -25.59 14.08
CA LEU A 478 26.01 -25.98 14.43
C LEU A 478 27.06 -25.12 13.72
N LEU A 479 26.93 -24.91 12.41
CA LEU A 479 27.88 -24.12 11.62
C LEU A 479 27.92 -22.64 12.07
N LYS A 480 26.75 -22.05 12.38
CA LYS A 480 26.65 -20.70 12.95
C LYS A 480 27.27 -20.60 14.35
N GLN A 481 27.19 -21.67 15.16
CA GLN A 481 27.90 -21.73 16.44
C GLN A 481 29.43 -21.84 16.27
N ILE A 482 29.90 -22.59 15.27
CA ILE A 482 31.33 -22.65 14.91
C ILE A 482 31.83 -21.28 14.45
N GLU A 483 31.05 -20.58 13.62
CA GLU A 483 31.34 -19.22 13.16
C GLU A 483 31.44 -18.22 14.32
N ALA A 484 30.52 -18.30 15.29
CA ALA A 484 30.47 -17.39 16.43
C ALA A 484 31.54 -17.66 17.49
N LYS A 485 31.98 -18.92 17.66
CA LYS A 485 32.90 -19.32 18.73
C LYS A 485 34.37 -19.36 18.34
N ASN A 486 34.70 -19.49 17.04
CA ASN A 486 36.08 -19.75 16.62
C ASN A 486 36.80 -18.56 15.97
N GLY A 487 38.08 -18.40 16.33
CA GLY A 487 39.02 -17.43 15.74
C GLY A 487 39.60 -17.89 14.40
N PHE A 488 38.78 -18.38 13.47
CA PHE A 488 39.24 -18.76 12.13
C PHE A 488 39.84 -17.58 11.37
N ASN A 489 40.84 -17.86 10.52
CA ASN A 489 41.37 -16.87 9.59
C ASN A 489 40.36 -16.56 8.47
N ASP A 490 40.58 -15.47 7.75
CA ASP A 490 39.60 -14.96 6.78
C ASP A 490 39.28 -15.97 5.67
N ALA A 491 40.27 -16.78 5.24
CA ALA A 491 40.05 -17.83 4.25
C ALA A 491 39.06 -18.90 4.74
N LYS A 492 39.22 -19.41 5.97
CA LYS A 492 38.32 -20.41 6.54
C LYS A 492 36.92 -19.86 6.84
N ARG A 493 36.82 -18.58 7.19
CA ARG A 493 35.51 -17.91 7.38
C ARG A 493 34.73 -17.84 6.08
N ILE A 494 35.39 -17.52 4.97
CA ILE A 494 34.77 -17.48 3.64
C ILE A 494 34.28 -18.89 3.23
N ASP A 495 35.07 -19.93 3.49
CA ASP A 495 34.68 -21.30 3.17
C ASP A 495 33.53 -21.82 4.04
N LEU A 496 33.48 -21.43 5.32
CA LEU A 496 32.37 -21.74 6.23
C LEU A 496 31.08 -21.05 5.79
N ALA A 497 31.16 -19.75 5.46
CA ALA A 497 30.03 -18.99 4.93
C ALA A 497 29.50 -19.59 3.61
N ARG A 498 30.39 -20.09 2.74
CA ARG A 498 29.99 -20.79 1.51
C ARG A 498 29.24 -22.09 1.81
N SER A 499 29.67 -22.84 2.82
CA SER A 499 29.00 -24.08 3.23
C SER A 499 27.60 -23.81 3.81
N ILE A 500 27.46 -22.73 4.60
CA ILE A 500 26.17 -22.26 5.12
C ILE A 500 25.25 -21.85 3.96
N GLN A 501 25.76 -21.04 3.02
CA GLN A 501 24.99 -20.57 1.87
C GLN A 501 24.56 -21.72 0.95
N GLN A 502 25.41 -22.75 0.77
CA GLN A 502 25.08 -23.92 -0.04
C GLN A 502 23.91 -24.72 0.55
N ILE A 503 23.88 -24.91 1.87
CA ILE A 503 22.75 -25.57 2.55
C ILE A 503 21.50 -24.69 2.48
N GLU A 504 21.65 -23.37 2.69
CA GLU A 504 20.54 -22.41 2.63
C GLU A 504 19.89 -22.39 1.23
N GLN A 505 20.69 -22.30 0.16
CA GLN A 505 20.17 -22.29 -1.20
C GLN A 505 19.52 -23.60 -1.62
N HIS A 506 20.08 -24.72 -1.19
CA HIS A 506 19.64 -26.04 -1.63
C HIS A 506 18.36 -26.52 -0.93
N TYR A 507 18.16 -26.17 0.34
CA TYR A 507 17.02 -26.65 1.13
C TYR A 507 15.95 -25.59 1.40
N PHE A 508 16.25 -24.30 1.19
CA PHE A 508 15.34 -23.20 1.56
C PHE A 508 15.08 -22.19 0.45
N VAL A 509 15.73 -22.33 -0.72
CA VAL A 509 15.55 -21.38 -1.85
C VAL A 509 15.12 -22.08 -3.13
N ASN A 510 15.80 -23.15 -3.56
CA ASN A 510 15.43 -23.92 -4.75
C ASN A 510 14.96 -25.33 -4.36
N GLU A 511 13.90 -25.85 -4.97
CA GLU A 511 13.51 -27.27 -4.85
C GLU A 511 14.47 -28.16 -5.66
N SER A 512 15.61 -28.49 -5.06
CA SER A 512 16.60 -29.40 -5.65
C SER A 512 16.31 -30.84 -5.21
N THR A 513 16.28 -31.79 -6.15
CA THR A 513 15.87 -33.19 -5.90
C THR A 513 17.00 -34.13 -5.41
N GLU A 514 18.26 -33.69 -5.39
CA GLU A 514 19.39 -34.51 -4.95
C GLU A 514 19.87 -34.12 -3.54
N PRO A 515 19.84 -35.00 -2.53
CA PRO A 515 20.17 -34.64 -1.16
C PRO A 515 21.67 -34.35 -0.97
N LEU A 516 21.99 -33.22 -0.33
CA LEU A 516 23.34 -32.93 0.15
C LEU A 516 23.74 -33.84 1.32
N GLN A 517 25.02 -34.21 1.39
CA GLN A 517 25.58 -35.01 2.49
C GLN A 517 25.84 -34.15 3.75
N LEU A 518 24.76 -33.83 4.47
CA LEU A 518 24.76 -32.94 5.63
C LEU A 518 25.68 -33.40 6.77
N GLU A 519 25.77 -34.71 6.98
CA GLU A 519 26.61 -35.30 8.03
C GLU A 519 28.11 -35.13 7.75
N GLU A 520 28.51 -35.23 6.48
CA GLU A 520 29.89 -34.99 6.05
C GLU A 520 30.29 -33.53 6.23
N ILE A 521 29.40 -32.60 5.84
CA ILE A 521 29.63 -31.16 5.99
C ILE A 521 29.77 -30.78 7.47
N ALA A 522 28.87 -31.28 8.32
CA ALA A 522 28.92 -31.02 9.75
C ALA A 522 30.18 -31.61 10.42
N SER A 523 30.55 -32.85 10.06
CA SER A 523 31.75 -33.52 10.58
C SER A 523 33.04 -32.85 10.14
N HIS A 524 33.12 -32.42 8.87
CA HIS A 524 34.25 -31.67 8.34
C HIS A 524 34.49 -30.38 9.13
N TRP A 525 33.44 -29.60 9.37
CA TRP A 525 33.56 -28.34 10.11
C TRP A 525 33.81 -28.54 11.60
N LEU A 526 33.25 -29.61 12.21
CA LEU A 526 33.60 -29.99 13.57
C LEU A 526 35.09 -30.32 13.72
N GLN A 527 35.66 -31.10 12.80
CA GLN A 527 37.10 -31.43 12.80
C GLN A 527 37.99 -30.20 12.56
N GLN A 528 37.54 -29.24 11.75
CA GLN A 528 38.26 -27.98 11.57
C GLN A 528 38.12 -27.01 12.76
N SER A 529 37.10 -27.22 13.60
CA SER A 529 36.74 -26.37 14.75
C SER A 529 37.28 -26.86 16.09
N ALA A 530 37.67 -28.14 16.16
CA ALA A 530 38.38 -28.77 17.27
C ALA A 530 39.87 -28.38 17.24
#